data_AF-A0A3B9L5G7-F1
#
_entry.id   AF-A0A3B9L5G7-F1
#
_cell.length_a   1.000
_cell.length_b   1.000
_cell.length_c   1.000
_cell.angle_alpha   90.00
_cell.angle_beta   90.00
_cell.angle_gamma   90.00
#
_symmetry.space_group_name_H-M   'P 1'
#
loop_
_entity.id
_entity.type
_entity.pdbx_description
1 polymer ?
#
loop_
_entity_poly.entity_id
_entity_poly.type
_entity_poly.pdbx_seq_one_letter_code
_entity_poly.pdbx_strand_id
1 'polypeptide(L)' 'ISGGGSGHEPLHAGYIGYGMLDAACPGQVFTSPTPDQMLTAAETVHADKGILFIVKNYAGDVMNFE' A
#
# COMPACT_ATOMS: atom_id res chain seq x y z
N ILE A 1 -0.58 6.20 -1.64
CA ILE A 1 -0.38 4.98 -0.79
C ILE A 1 0.10 3.79 -1.62
N SER A 2 0.82 2.85 -1.02
CA SER A 2 1.30 1.62 -1.68
C SER A 2 1.27 0.42 -0.72
N GLY A 3 1.75 -0.74 -1.14
CA GLY A 3 1.78 -1.95 -0.33
C GLY A 3 2.20 -3.19 -1.11
N GLY A 4 2.09 -4.34 -0.45
CA GLY A 4 2.43 -5.65 -0.98
C GLY A 4 2.89 -6.59 0.12
N GLY A 5 3.31 -7.79 -0.26
CA GLY A 5 3.87 -8.75 0.69
C GLY A 5 5.12 -8.24 1.41
N SER A 6 5.22 -8.58 2.70
CA SER A 6 6.43 -8.37 3.50
C SER A 6 7.61 -9.21 2.98
N GLY A 7 8.82 -8.89 3.45
CA GLY A 7 10.07 -9.52 2.99
C GLY A 7 10.81 -8.72 1.92
N HIS A 8 10.43 -7.46 1.72
CA HIS A 8 11.08 -6.53 0.79
C HIS A 8 11.60 -5.27 1.49
N GLU A 9 11.74 -5.30 2.82
CA GLU A 9 12.19 -4.16 3.62
C GLU A 9 13.53 -3.60 3.06
N PRO A 10 13.66 -2.27 2.88
CA PRO A 10 12.79 -1.22 3.42
C PRO A 10 11.51 -0.91 2.61
N LEU A 11 11.32 -1.53 1.44
CA LEU A 11 10.09 -1.36 0.64
C LEU A 11 8.91 -2.06 1.34
N HIS A 12 7.78 -1.41 1.64
CA HIS A 12 7.39 -0.01 1.36
C HIS A 12 7.45 0.91 2.60
N ALA A 13 7.45 0.35 3.80
CA ALA A 13 7.29 1.10 5.05
C ALA A 13 8.43 2.12 5.28
N GLY A 14 9.64 1.82 4.83
CA GLY A 14 10.79 2.73 4.90
C GLY A 14 10.70 3.95 3.98
N TYR A 15 9.69 4.01 3.11
CA TYR A 15 9.43 5.14 2.21
C TYR A 15 8.20 5.97 2.61
N ILE A 16 7.68 5.77 3.84
CA ILE A 16 6.64 6.63 4.40
C ILE A 16 7.29 7.90 4.93
N GLY A 17 6.83 9.07 4.47
CA GLY A 17 7.32 10.36 4.94
C GLY A 17 7.19 11.49 3.93
N TYR A 18 7.57 12.70 4.37
CA TYR A 18 7.50 13.91 3.53
C TYR A 18 8.25 13.72 2.21
N GLY A 19 7.56 13.97 1.10
CA GLY A 19 8.11 13.82 -0.25
C GLY A 19 7.99 12.42 -0.85
N MET A 20 7.39 11.44 -0.15
CA MET A 20 7.17 10.08 -0.65
C MET A 20 5.75 9.56 -0.31
N LEU A 21 5.61 8.36 0.28
CA LEU A 21 4.33 7.73 0.53
C LEU A 21 3.66 8.29 1.80
N ASP A 22 2.35 8.46 1.77
CA ASP A 22 1.56 8.81 2.98
C ASP A 22 1.32 7.59 3.89
N ALA A 23 1.21 6.39 3.30
CA ALA A 23 1.04 5.12 4.01
C ALA A 23 1.49 3.94 3.16
N ALA A 24 1.82 2.84 3.83
CA ALA A 24 2.08 1.54 3.23
C ALA A 24 1.31 0.43 3.95
N CYS A 25 0.80 -0.54 3.20
CA CYS A 25 0.11 -1.72 3.75
C CYS A 25 0.98 -2.98 3.58
N PRO A 26 1.64 -3.46 4.65
CA PRO A 26 2.36 -4.72 4.62
C PRO A 26 1.40 -5.91 4.74
N GLY A 27 1.43 -6.80 3.74
CA GLY A 27 0.78 -8.11 3.80
C GLY A 27 1.65 -9.14 4.52
N GLN A 28 1.28 -10.42 4.46
CA GLN A 28 2.16 -11.50 4.93
C GLN A 28 3.41 -11.61 4.03
N VAL A 29 4.41 -12.40 4.46
CA VAL A 29 5.63 -12.60 3.65
C VAL A 29 5.25 -13.08 2.26
N PHE A 30 5.67 -12.32 1.24
CA PHE A 30 5.38 -12.56 -0.19
C PHE A 30 3.89 -12.70 -0.57
N THR A 31 2.98 -12.14 0.24
CA THR A 31 1.54 -12.19 0.00
C THR A 31 0.95 -10.79 0.08
N SER A 32 0.16 -10.38 -0.92
CA SER A 32 -0.51 -9.08 -0.96
C SER A 32 -1.30 -8.78 0.35
N PRO A 33 -1.36 -7.51 0.80
CA PRO A 33 -2.33 -7.09 1.81
C PRO A 33 -3.77 -7.30 1.29
N THR A 34 -4.72 -7.33 2.22
CA THR A 34 -6.15 -7.46 1.87
C THR A 34 -6.74 -6.11 1.44
N PRO A 35 -7.86 -6.10 0.68
CA PRO A 35 -8.52 -4.85 0.27
C PRO A 35 -8.95 -3.99 1.47
N ASP A 36 -9.42 -4.61 2.55
CA ASP A 36 -9.84 -3.90 3.77
C ASP A 36 -8.70 -3.09 4.40
N GLN A 37 -7.48 -3.63 4.40
CA GLN A 37 -6.29 -2.92 4.89
C GLN A 37 -5.99 -1.71 4.00
N MET A 38 -6.07 -1.88 2.68
CA MET A 38 -5.84 -0.81 1.71
C MET A 38 -6.87 0.31 1.84
N LEU A 39 -8.16 -0.05 1.97
CA LEU A 39 -9.25 0.90 2.14
C LEU A 39 -9.09 1.70 3.44
N THR A 40 -8.82 1.00 4.56
CA THR A 40 -8.58 1.65 5.85
C THR A 40 -7.41 2.63 5.77
N ALA A 41 -6.32 2.26 5.12
CA ALA A 41 -5.18 3.15 4.92
C ALA A 41 -5.54 4.38 4.07
N ALA A 42 -6.28 4.18 2.97
CA ALA A 42 -6.74 5.25 2.09
C ALA A 42 -7.63 6.26 2.82
N GLU A 43 -8.58 5.78 3.62
CA GLU A 43 -9.47 6.60 4.44
C GLU A 43 -8.69 7.37 5.51
N THR A 44 -7.69 6.73 6.14
CA THR A 44 -6.88 7.35 7.20
C THR A 44 -6.02 8.51 6.70
N VAL A 45 -5.51 8.43 5.46
CA VAL A 45 -4.66 9.49 4.89
C VAL A 45 -5.41 10.42 3.93
N HIS A 46 -6.73 10.25 3.78
CA HIS A 46 -7.52 11.07 2.87
C HIS A 46 -7.49 12.55 3.28
N ALA A 47 -7.20 13.42 2.31
CA ALA A 47 -7.08 14.87 2.54
C ALA A 47 -7.90 15.68 1.51
N ASP A 48 -9.06 15.17 1.08
CA ASP A 48 -9.98 15.78 0.11
C ASP A 48 -9.37 16.12 -1.26
N LYS A 49 -8.24 15.49 -1.60
CA LYS A 49 -7.48 15.71 -2.86
C LYS A 49 -7.36 14.46 -3.74
N GLY A 50 -8.10 13.41 -3.38
CA GLY A 50 -7.98 12.09 -4.00
C GLY A 50 -6.81 11.27 -3.44
N ILE A 51 -6.76 10.00 -3.82
CA ILE A 51 -5.74 9.04 -3.41
C ILE A 51 -5.10 8.44 -4.67
N LEU A 52 -3.76 8.40 -4.70
CA LEU A 52 -3.02 7.62 -5.69
C LEU A 52 -2.58 6.30 -5.08
N PHE A 53 -3.03 5.19 -5.67
CA PHE A 53 -2.53 3.85 -5.38
C PHE A 53 -1.35 3.53 -6.31
N ILE A 54 -0.20 3.21 -5.72
CA ILE A 54 0.98 2.73 -6.46
C ILE A 54 1.05 1.22 -6.29
N VAL A 55 0.79 0.47 -7.36
CA VAL A 55 0.62 -0.99 -7.33
C VAL A 55 1.73 -1.66 -8.13
N LYS A 56 2.34 -2.70 -7.57
CA LYS A 56 3.32 -3.52 -8.30
C LYS A 56 2.55 -4.54 -9.13
N ASN A 57 3.03 -4.85 -10.33
CA ASN A 57 2.30 -5.69 -11.28
C ASN A 57 2.40 -7.20 -10.94
N TYR A 58 1.67 -7.61 -9.92
CA TYR A 58 1.47 -9.02 -9.53
C TYR A 58 -0.02 -9.30 -9.42
N ALA A 59 -0.47 -10.49 -9.81
CA ALA A 59 -1.90 -10.82 -9.86
C ALA A 59 -2.63 -10.56 -8.51
N GLY A 60 -2.02 -10.96 -7.40
CA GLY A 60 -2.56 -10.70 -6.06
C GLY A 60 -2.55 -9.23 -5.67
N ASP A 61 -1.50 -8.49 -6.04
CA ASP A 61 -1.42 -7.05 -5.76
C ASP A 61 -2.48 -6.29 -6.59
N VAL A 62 -2.61 -6.57 -7.89
CA VAL A 62 -3.61 -5.91 -8.75
C VAL A 62 -5.03 -6.23 -8.27
N MET A 63 -5.36 -7.50 -8.03
CA MET A 63 -6.68 -7.91 -7.58
C MET A 63 -7.11 -7.29 -6.25
N ASN A 64 -6.18 -7.09 -5.31
CA ASN A 64 -6.51 -6.52 -4.00
C ASN A 64 -6.50 -4.98 -3.97
N PHE A 65 -5.98 -4.33 -5.02
CA PHE A 65 -5.90 -2.87 -5.13
C PHE A 65 -6.93 -2.27 -6.11
N GLU A 66 -7.60 -3.10 -6.93
CA GLU A 66 -8.79 -2.73 -7.71
C GLU A 66 -10.05 -2.64 -6.83
#